data_AF-A0A954P3X0-F1
#
_entry.id   AF-A0A954P3X0-F1
#
_cell.length_a   1.000
_cell.length_b   1.000
_cell.length_c   1.000
_cell.angle_alpha   90.00
_cell.angle_beta   90.00
_cell.angle_gamma   90.00
#
_symmetry.space_group_name_H-M   'P 1'
#
loop_
_entity.id
_entity.type
_entity.pdbx_description
1 polymer ?
#
loop_
_entity_poly.entity_id
_entity_poly.type
_entity_poly.pdbx_seq_one_letter_code
_entity_poly.pdbx_strand_id
1 'polypeptide(L)'
;MFTAIPAFLGIGAPGLPEMMIVGVIALLLFGKRLPEVARSLGKGIVEFKKGIRGVEDEVNNATYSSSHNYSHSSTETRRPLPDDDHDRQEMQAPRFEPPTSAPTDAEPAGTATAEHAGSEDRNA
;
A
#
# COMPACT_ATOMS: atom_id res chain seq x y z
N MET A 1 -29.59 -16.82 -38.92
CA MET A 1 -28.66 -17.23 -37.84
C MET A 1 -28.63 -16.12 -36.79
N PHE A 2 -29.61 -16.10 -35.90
CA PHE A 2 -29.71 -15.14 -34.79
C PHE A 2 -30.13 -15.94 -33.56
N THR A 3 -29.19 -16.67 -32.97
CA THR A 3 -29.44 -17.51 -31.80
C THR A 3 -29.02 -16.73 -30.55
N ALA A 4 -29.83 -15.74 -30.19
CA ALA A 4 -29.75 -15.10 -28.88
C ALA A 4 -30.72 -15.86 -27.94
N ILE A 5 -30.26 -16.97 -27.38
CA ILE A 5 -30.92 -17.61 -26.24
C ILE A 5 -30.42 -16.88 -24.98
N PRO A 6 -31.32 -16.50 -24.06
CA PRO A 6 -31.13 -15.38 -23.15
C PRO A 6 -30.17 -15.72 -22.03
N ALA A 7 -29.18 -14.86 -21.80
CA ALA A 7 -28.35 -14.82 -20.59
C ALA A 7 -29.15 -14.42 -19.32
N PHE A 8 -30.46 -14.67 -19.30
CA PHE A 8 -31.38 -14.28 -18.25
C PHE A 8 -31.64 -15.41 -17.22
N LEU A 9 -30.97 -16.56 -17.36
CA LEU A 9 -31.18 -17.72 -16.49
C LEU A 9 -29.86 -18.29 -15.96
N GLY A 10 -29.05 -17.43 -15.34
CA GLY A 10 -27.79 -17.83 -14.69
C GLY A 10 -27.72 -17.21 -13.30
N ILE A 11 -28.14 -17.97 -12.29
CA ILE A 11 -28.00 -17.62 -10.88
C ILE A 11 -26.51 -17.46 -10.57
N GLY A 12 -26.08 -16.24 -10.22
CA GLY A 12 -24.79 -16.01 -9.59
C GLY A 12 -23.91 -15.00 -10.33
N ALA A 13 -24.31 -13.73 -10.27
CA ALA A 13 -23.58 -12.53 -10.68
C ALA A 13 -23.48 -12.28 -12.20
N PRO A 14 -23.99 -11.11 -12.68
CA PRO A 14 -23.64 -10.63 -14.01
C PRO A 14 -22.13 -10.42 -14.09
N GLY A 15 -21.51 -10.92 -15.15
CA GLY A 15 -20.10 -10.68 -15.42
C GLY A 15 -19.83 -9.20 -15.71
N LEU A 16 -18.54 -8.87 -15.83
CA LEU A 16 -18.10 -7.56 -16.31
C LEU A 16 -18.76 -7.12 -17.62
N PRO A 17 -18.94 -7.97 -18.66
CA PRO A 17 -19.57 -7.53 -19.90
C PRO A 17 -21.05 -7.19 -19.71
N GLU A 18 -21.80 -7.96 -18.91
CA GLU A 18 -23.20 -7.66 -18.59
C GLU A 18 -23.32 -6.36 -17.78
N MET A 19 -22.44 -6.14 -16.80
CA MET A 19 -22.39 -4.89 -16.03
C MET A 19 -22.07 -3.67 -16.91
N MET A 20 -21.21 -3.83 -17.92
CA MET A 20 -20.93 -2.77 -18.89
C MET A 20 -22.17 -2.46 -19.75
N ILE A 21 -22.90 -3.47 -20.22
CA ILE A 21 -24.13 -3.27 -21.00
C ILE A 21 -25.19 -2.53 -20.17
N VAL A 22 -25.42 -2.97 -18.93
CA VAL A 22 -26.35 -2.30 -18.01
C VAL A 22 -25.87 -0.87 -17.69
N GLY A 23 -24.56 -0.68 -17.50
CA GLY A 23 -23.95 0.63 -17.32
C GLY A 23 -24.22 1.56 -18.49
N VAL A 24 -24.01 1.11 -19.72
CA VAL A 24 -24.29 1.90 -20.94
C VAL A 24 -25.77 2.27 -21.03
N ILE A 25 -26.69 1.34 -20.75
CA ILE A 25 -28.14 1.63 -20.73
C ILE A 25 -28.47 2.68 -19.66
N ALA A 26 -27.91 2.55 -18.45
CA ALA A 26 -28.08 3.54 -17.39
C ALA A 26 -27.50 4.91 -17.80
N LEU A 27 -26.36 4.94 -18.49
CA LEU A 27 -25.78 6.16 -19.06
C LEU A 27 -26.67 6.78 -20.13
N LEU A 28 -27.39 6.00 -20.95
CA LEU A 28 -28.33 6.55 -21.93
C LEU A 28 -29.58 7.13 -21.27
N LEU A 29 -30.11 6.47 -20.24
CA LEU A 29 -31.31 6.94 -19.51
C LEU A 29 -31.03 8.16 -18.64
N PHE A 30 -29.92 8.14 -17.89
CA PHE A 30 -29.58 9.19 -16.93
C PHE A 30 -28.63 10.25 -17.52
N GLY A 31 -27.86 9.91 -18.55
CA GLY A 31 -26.98 10.83 -19.26
C GLY A 31 -26.03 11.57 -18.31
N LYS A 32 -26.14 12.91 -18.33
CA LYS A 32 -25.33 13.82 -17.54
C LYS A 32 -25.67 13.81 -16.04
N ARG A 33 -26.78 13.19 -15.63
CA ARG A 33 -27.22 13.16 -14.23
C ARG A 33 -26.42 12.16 -13.40
N LEU A 34 -25.97 11.04 -13.98
CA LEU A 34 -25.17 10.01 -13.30
C LEU A 34 -23.98 10.56 -12.49
N PRO A 35 -23.06 11.37 -13.07
CA PRO A 35 -21.94 11.95 -12.33
C PRO A 35 -22.36 12.99 -11.29
N GLU A 36 -23.53 13.62 -11.45
CA GLU A 36 -24.11 14.52 -10.44
C GLU A 36 -24.61 13.72 -9.23
N VAL A 37 -25.35 12.64 -9.46
CA VAL A 37 -25.85 11.76 -8.38
C VAL A 37 -24.68 11.11 -7.65
N ALA A 38 -23.68 10.59 -8.38
CA ALA A 38 -22.49 9.99 -7.80
C ALA A 38 -21.72 10.98 -6.91
N ARG A 39 -21.60 12.25 -7.33
CA ARG A 39 -20.97 13.29 -6.49
C ARG A 39 -21.79 13.60 -5.24
N SER A 40 -23.11 13.70 -5.36
CA SER A 40 -23.99 13.99 -4.21
C SER A 40 -23.98 12.84 -3.18
N LEU A 41 -24.09 11.59 -3.64
CA LEU A 41 -24.00 10.39 -2.82
C LEU A 41 -22.60 10.26 -2.20
N GLY A 42 -21.54 10.47 -2.99
CA GLY A 42 -20.17 10.40 -2.51
C GLY A 42 -19.90 11.39 -1.37
N LYS A 43 -20.39 12.63 -1.49
CA LYS A 43 -20.31 13.62 -0.41
C LYS A 43 -21.06 13.15 0.85
N GLY A 44 -22.30 12.67 0.70
CA GLY A 44 -23.10 12.17 1.82
C GLY A 44 -22.41 11.00 2.56
N ILE A 45 -21.82 10.06 1.83
CA ILE A 45 -21.08 8.93 2.40
C ILE A 45 -19.82 9.40 3.16
N VAL A 46 -19.09 10.39 2.61
CA VAL A 46 -17.90 10.96 3.27
C VAL A 46 -18.27 11.69 4.56
N GLU A 47 -19.31 12.53 4.53
CA GLU A 47 -19.79 13.24 5.71
C GLU A 47 -20.34 12.29 6.77
N PHE A 48 -21.09 11.26 6.35
CA PHE A 48 -21.59 10.21 7.24
C PHE A 48 -20.43 9.48 7.94
N LYS A 49 -19.40 9.08 7.20
CA LYS A 49 -18.20 8.43 7.76
C LYS A 49 -17.43 9.35 8.71
N LYS A 50 -17.38 10.65 8.43
CA LYS A 50 -16.76 11.65 9.33
C LYS A 50 -17.57 11.82 10.61
N GLY A 51 -18.90 11.85 10.51
CA GLY A 51 -19.80 11.91 11.66
C GLY A 51 -19.64 10.72 12.59
N ILE A 52 -19.65 9.49 12.04
CA ILE A 52 -19.45 8.26 12.84
C ILE A 52 -18.09 8.29 13.56
N ARG A 53 -17.01 8.64 12.86
CA ARG A 53 -15.67 8.74 13.45
C ARG A 53 -15.59 9.75 14.59
N GLY A 54 -16.21 10.92 14.42
CA GLY A 54 -16.24 11.94 15.46
C GLY A 54 -16.95 11.46 16.73
N VAL A 55 -18.04 10.70 16.59
CA VAL A 55 -18.77 10.09 17.71
C VAL A 55 -17.94 9.00 18.40
N GLU A 56 -17.28 8.13 17.63
CA GLU A 56 -16.37 7.11 18.15
C GLU A 56 -15.22 7.76 18.98
N ASP A 57 -14.62 8.83 18.46
CA ASP A 57 -13.55 9.55 19.14
C ASP A 57 -14.02 10.25 20.43
N GLU A 58 -15.23 10.82 20.44
CA GLU A 58 -15.82 11.45 21.63
C GLU A 58 -16.15 10.42 22.71
N VAL A 59 -16.72 9.27 22.34
CA VAL A 59 -17.01 8.16 23.28
C VAL A 59 -15.73 7.59 23.87
N ASN A 60 -14.70 7.40 23.05
CA ASN A 60 -13.38 6.95 23.52
C ASN A 60 -12.79 7.99 24.49
N ASN A 61 -12.75 9.27 24.11
CA ASN A 61 -12.18 10.32 24.94
C ASN A 61 -12.93 10.51 26.28
N ALA A 62 -14.27 10.43 26.27
CA ALA A 62 -15.08 10.47 27.50
C ALA A 62 -14.75 9.30 28.44
N THR A 63 -14.46 8.13 27.88
CA THR A 63 -14.10 6.92 28.65
C THR A 63 -12.69 7.03 29.26
N TYR A 64 -11.72 7.60 28.54
CA TYR A 64 -10.35 7.76 29.04
C TYR A 64 -10.18 8.97 29.99
N SER A 65 -10.90 10.07 29.73
CA SER A 65 -10.84 11.31 30.53
C SER A 65 -11.42 11.18 31.93
N SER A 66 -12.31 10.21 32.18
CA SER A 66 -12.84 9.96 33.53
C SER A 66 -11.82 9.34 34.51
N SER A 67 -10.58 9.02 34.07
CA SER A 67 -9.56 8.38 34.92
C SER A 67 -8.32 9.24 35.25
N HIS A 68 -8.16 10.44 34.66
CA HIS A 68 -6.89 11.20 34.72
C HIS A 68 -6.89 12.43 35.65
N ASN A 69 -7.84 12.54 36.58
CA ASN A 69 -7.92 13.64 37.56
C ASN A 69 -7.42 13.27 38.97
N TYR A 70 -6.43 12.39 39.08
CA TYR A 70 -5.68 12.18 40.31
C TYR A 70 -4.18 12.37 40.06
N SER A 71 -3.62 13.33 40.80
CA SER A 71 -2.19 13.53 41.04
C SER A 71 -1.39 14.25 39.95
N HIS A 72 -1.36 15.59 40.02
CA HIS A 72 -0.08 16.29 40.07
C HIS A 72 -0.28 17.73 40.57
N SER A 73 -0.32 17.89 41.90
CA SER A 73 -0.02 19.16 42.56
C SER A 73 0.85 18.86 43.77
N SER A 74 2.15 18.87 43.55
CA SER A 74 3.14 19.06 44.60
C SER A 74 4.34 19.75 43.95
N THR A 75 4.45 21.02 44.29
CA THR A 75 5.66 21.83 44.22
C THR A 75 6.90 21.05 44.67
N GLU A 76 7.96 21.03 43.87
CA GLU A 76 9.32 20.96 44.43
C GLU A 76 10.34 21.61 43.49
N THR A 77 10.79 22.78 43.90
CA THR A 77 11.97 23.48 43.42
C THR A 77 13.22 22.62 43.63
N ARG A 78 13.83 22.13 42.54
CA ARG A 78 15.29 21.94 42.44
C ARG A 78 15.76 22.19 41.00
N ARG A 79 16.44 23.32 40.78
CA ARG A 79 17.35 23.53 39.64
C ARG A 79 18.75 22.96 40.01
N PRO A 80 19.75 22.99 39.11
CA PRO A 80 19.87 22.32 37.80
C PRO A 80 21.23 21.55 37.72
N LEU A 81 21.51 20.82 36.63
CA LEU A 81 22.82 20.62 35.93
C LEU A 81 22.73 19.34 35.06
N PRO A 82 23.64 19.07 34.11
CA PRO A 82 24.51 19.92 33.28
C PRO A 82 24.32 19.63 31.76
N ASP A 83 24.92 20.46 30.91
CA ASP A 83 24.93 20.36 29.44
C ASP A 83 25.34 18.97 28.92
N ASP A 84 24.47 18.37 28.10
CA ASP A 84 24.80 17.19 27.29
C ASP A 84 24.91 17.64 25.83
N ASP A 85 26.14 18.05 25.46
CA ASP A 85 26.59 18.23 24.10
C ASP A 85 26.59 16.86 23.39
N HIS A 86 25.42 16.41 22.96
CA HIS A 86 25.30 15.39 21.92
C HIS A 86 24.67 16.02 20.69
N ASP A 87 25.58 16.66 19.95
CA ASP A 87 25.52 16.88 18.52
C ASP A 87 24.69 15.81 17.81
N ARG A 88 23.67 16.34 17.15
CA ARG A 88 22.98 15.78 15.99
C ARG A 88 23.84 14.73 15.25
N GLN A 89 23.49 13.46 15.39
CA GLN A 89 23.63 12.56 14.26
C GLN A 89 22.26 12.51 13.57
N GLU A 90 22.06 13.52 12.73
CA GLU A 90 21.11 13.45 11.62
C GLU A 90 21.33 12.10 10.92
N MET A 91 20.35 11.22 11.00
CA MET A 91 20.37 9.94 10.30
C MET A 91 20.36 10.21 8.80
N GLN A 92 21.53 10.40 8.19
CA GLN A 92 21.67 10.51 6.74
C GLN A 92 21.50 9.11 6.17
N ALA A 93 20.33 8.86 5.58
CA ALA A 93 20.05 7.64 4.86
C ALA A 93 21.08 7.44 3.72
N PRO A 94 21.71 6.25 3.59
CA PRO A 94 22.67 6.00 2.53
C PRO A 94 22.03 6.19 1.15
N ARG A 95 22.62 7.05 0.32
CA ARG A 95 22.16 7.30 -1.05
C ARG A 95 22.49 6.08 -1.92
N PHE A 96 21.45 5.33 -2.31
CA PHE A 96 21.57 4.23 -3.26
C PHE A 96 21.61 4.78 -4.69
N GLU A 97 22.76 4.67 -5.36
CA GLU A 97 22.88 4.96 -6.78
C GLU A 97 22.93 3.63 -7.55
N PRO A 98 21.91 3.33 -8.38
CA PRO A 98 21.89 2.08 -9.13
C PRO A 98 23.00 2.09 -10.18
N PRO A 99 23.78 0.99 -10.35
CA PRO A 99 24.80 0.92 -11.38
C PRO A 99 24.16 0.99 -12.77
N THR A 100 24.29 2.15 -13.40
CA THR A 100 24.17 2.30 -14.85
C THR A 100 25.44 1.76 -15.46
N SER A 101 25.43 0.50 -15.88
CA SER A 101 26.40 -0.07 -16.82
C SER A 101 25.79 -1.34 -17.41
N ALA A 102 25.29 -1.25 -18.64
CA ALA A 102 24.95 -2.44 -19.43
C ALA A 102 26.23 -3.29 -19.58
N PRO A 103 26.18 -4.62 -19.36
CA PRO A 103 27.31 -5.47 -19.70
C PRO A 103 27.42 -5.54 -21.22
N THR A 104 28.35 -4.75 -21.73
CA THR A 104 28.90 -4.77 -23.09
C THR A 104 29.39 -6.17 -23.43
N ASP A 105 28.85 -6.73 -24.50
CA ASP A 105 29.35 -7.94 -25.16
C ASP A 105 30.78 -7.74 -25.69
N ALA A 106 31.55 -8.83 -25.66
CA ALA A 106 32.81 -9.10 -26.37
C ALA A 106 34.11 -8.53 -25.77
N GLU A 107 34.99 -9.44 -25.29
CA GLU A 107 36.18 -9.79 -26.08
C GLU A 107 36.80 -11.15 -25.64
N PRO A 108 37.29 -11.98 -26.58
CA PRO A 108 37.84 -13.32 -26.32
C PRO A 108 39.38 -13.37 -26.45
N ALA A 109 40.05 -14.02 -25.52
CA ALA A 109 41.39 -14.64 -25.67
C ALA A 109 41.70 -15.32 -24.33
N GLY A 110 42.10 -16.58 -24.21
CA GLY A 110 42.80 -17.47 -25.13
C GLY A 110 43.85 -18.19 -24.29
N THR A 111 44.05 -19.49 -24.55
CA THR A 111 45.18 -20.34 -24.09
C THR A 111 45.19 -20.69 -22.59
N ALA A 112 45.54 -21.89 -22.13
CA ALA A 112 46.22 -23.02 -22.76
C ALA A 112 45.82 -24.34 -22.06
N THR A 113 45.73 -25.37 -22.88
CA THR A 113 45.89 -26.80 -22.63
C THR A 113 46.80 -27.15 -21.46
N ALA A 114 46.31 -27.99 -20.55
CA ALA A 114 47.13 -28.88 -19.73
C ALA A 114 46.34 -30.17 -19.45
N GLU A 115 46.56 -31.14 -20.32
CA GLU A 115 46.46 -32.57 -20.02
C GLU A 115 47.09 -32.89 -18.66
N HIS A 116 46.35 -33.56 -17.79
CA HIS A 116 46.96 -34.56 -16.91
C HIS A 116 45.91 -35.62 -16.55
N ALA A 117 45.97 -36.72 -17.30
CA ALA A 117 45.30 -37.96 -16.99
C ALA A 117 45.92 -38.58 -15.73
N GLY A 118 45.13 -38.71 -14.67
CA GLY A 118 45.47 -39.48 -13.47
C GLY A 118 44.69 -40.77 -13.50
N SER A 119 45.38 -41.83 -13.91
CA SER A 119 44.93 -43.21 -14.05
C SER A 119 44.25 -43.77 -12.81
N GLU A 120 43.04 -44.26 -13.03
CA GLU A 120 42.39 -45.32 -12.26
C GLU A 120 43.21 -46.62 -12.29
N ASP A 121 43.11 -47.36 -11.18
CA ASP A 121 42.99 -48.81 -11.13
C ASP A 121 44.27 -49.70 -11.03
N ARG A 122 44.24 -50.55 -9.98
CA ARG A 122 44.69 -51.97 -9.89
C ARG A 122 45.95 -52.33 -9.07
N ASN A 123 45.66 -53.00 -7.94
CA ASN A 123 46.02 -54.39 -7.64
C ASN A 123 47.51 -54.78 -7.51
N ALA A 124 47.99 -54.96 -6.27
CA ALA A 124 48.69 -56.14 -5.73
C ALA A 124 49.41 -55.79 -4.41
#